data_AF-A0A6M0S2T2-F1
#
_entry.id   AF-A0A6M0S2T2-F1
#
_cell.length_a   1.000
_cell.length_b   1.000
_cell.length_c   1.000
_cell.angle_alpha   90.00
_cell.angle_beta   90.00
_cell.angle_gamma   90.00
#
_symmetry.space_group_name_H-M   'P 1'
#
loop_
_entity.id
_entity.type
_entity.pdbx_description
1 polymer ?
#
loop_
_entity_poly.entity_id
_entity_poly.type
_entity_poly.pdbx_seq_one_letter_code
_entity_poly.pdbx_strand_id
1 'polypeptide(L)'
;MKLRVLLGAAMLLMTLVFVVEALPSGKLQMTQDSIQTLNQMGLLNEATYQELRAALAQGYDKSRAAILQRMADDLSQRSLGGYRLDLGVESGYADILMSVDEVEQLRHLMDRLNATEGPSEDDLQQLQSFFEQLTARQNSHVNDLEERLYHLLNQLNTADLLTERVYRQLHSQIDSEEIASELALHQQAASWMSLDEQLSAEILAPELENFNAAEILSEENHTKLTEALRQEEIAHPIQFLNYYNRALLIDLRSYSKQPEDYLLAIYNAVAEMLLENDVVDTPIDNFEVQLEVNEESRVILEADRRLAESSEHGDRYRLLANDDSLYYDAILSAKVNDRTYYQRNFYGGNPEGPNDSYRVTPEDITKLFNKVLYDQASPYRVYSVSNFGPTFGDSTELANQLGFIALTKAQADIYFDHGFEANHSPLQFTSDRIDEILDLFEQIDLLDHLSPDQIEASRKLIAESYITQRYELFSAFKDVILLFEWESGNVDTPYQSLTENFAAISRGQFSPTEISNEFDWESQTAAQTFILNGTQYHTPLEFNGDWLDPNFFSFIQSVADQEISTGQFYAVDVGYDAPGYLFLTPVQLEVLRSENLIQLTTSNR
;
A
#
# COMPACT_ATOMS: atom_id res chain seq x y z
N MET A 1 -47.20 22.69 6.43
CA MET A 1 -47.56 21.30 6.07
C MET A 1 -48.30 21.36 4.73
N LYS A 2 -47.78 20.68 3.68
CA LYS A 2 -48.05 20.86 2.24
C LYS A 2 -47.39 22.09 1.57
N LEU A 3 -46.06 22.08 1.48
CA LEU A 3 -45.27 22.67 0.38
C LEU A 3 -43.79 22.29 0.56
N ARG A 4 -43.43 21.01 0.34
CA ARG A 4 -42.04 20.51 0.37
C ARG A 4 -41.87 19.13 -0.29
N VAL A 5 -42.58 18.89 -1.41
CA VAL A 5 -42.48 17.64 -2.20
C VAL A 5 -42.39 17.91 -3.71
N LEU A 6 -41.79 19.03 -4.15
CA LEU A 6 -41.70 19.29 -5.60
C LEU A 6 -40.51 20.17 -6.03
N LEU A 7 -39.37 20.03 -5.36
CA LEU A 7 -38.11 20.67 -5.76
C LEU A 7 -36.89 19.82 -5.38
N GLY A 8 -36.93 18.52 -5.73
CA GLY A 8 -35.88 17.55 -5.44
C GLY A 8 -35.58 16.60 -6.60
N ALA A 9 -35.83 17.01 -7.86
CA ALA A 9 -35.62 16.15 -9.03
C ALA A 9 -35.16 16.91 -10.29
N ALA A 10 -34.52 18.08 -10.17
CA ALA A 10 -34.10 18.88 -11.34
C ALA A 10 -32.73 19.56 -11.19
N MET A 11 -31.83 18.99 -10.38
CA MET A 11 -30.44 19.48 -10.23
C MET A 11 -29.46 18.31 -10.05
N LEU A 12 -29.58 17.29 -10.92
CA LEU A 12 -28.55 16.26 -11.08
C LEU A 12 -28.43 15.83 -12.55
N LEU A 13 -28.60 16.80 -13.46
CA LEU A 13 -28.61 16.56 -14.90
C LEU A 13 -28.17 17.82 -15.65
N MET A 14 -27.00 18.37 -15.30
CA MET A 14 -26.27 19.35 -16.11
C MET A 14 -24.84 19.56 -15.57
N THR A 15 -23.95 18.57 -15.71
CA THR A 15 -22.53 18.80 -16.09
C THR A 15 -21.95 17.47 -16.59
N LEU A 16 -21.08 17.51 -17.60
CA LEU A 16 -20.58 16.43 -18.46
C LEU A 16 -21.56 15.93 -19.55
N VAL A 17 -21.90 16.85 -20.47
CA VAL A 17 -21.94 16.45 -21.88
C VAL A 17 -20.48 16.48 -22.34
N PHE A 18 -19.77 15.36 -22.19
CA PHE A 18 -18.67 15.09 -23.11
C PHE A 18 -19.30 14.71 -24.43
N VAL A 19 -18.95 15.47 -25.47
CA VAL A 19 -19.05 14.99 -26.84
C VAL A 19 -18.13 13.78 -26.90
N VAL A 20 -18.70 12.58 -26.83
CA VAL A 20 -18.02 11.36 -27.31
C VAL A 20 -17.99 11.52 -28.82
N GLU A 21 -16.97 12.20 -29.34
CA GLU A 21 -16.57 12.00 -30.72
C GLU A 21 -16.15 10.54 -30.81
N ALA A 22 -16.94 9.77 -31.55
CA ALA A 22 -16.67 8.37 -31.82
C ALA A 22 -15.30 8.25 -32.52
N LEU A 23 -14.29 7.87 -31.75
CA LEU A 23 -13.00 7.44 -32.30
C LEU A 23 -13.24 6.23 -33.20
N PRO A 24 -12.71 6.21 -34.44
CA PRO A 24 -12.81 5.06 -35.32
C PRO A 24 -11.76 4.01 -34.91
N SER A 25 -11.92 3.37 -33.74
CA SER A 25 -11.08 2.26 -33.29
C SER A 25 -11.76 0.91 -33.57
N GLY A 26 -11.94 0.60 -34.86
CA GLY A 26 -12.78 -0.52 -35.34
C GLY A 26 -12.24 -1.94 -35.12
N LYS A 27 -11.28 -2.18 -34.22
CA LYS A 27 -10.65 -3.51 -34.05
C LYS A 27 -10.59 -4.07 -32.64
N LEU A 28 -10.87 -3.27 -31.59
CA LEU A 28 -10.69 -3.73 -30.21
C LEU A 28 -11.93 -3.53 -29.32
N GLN A 29 -13.01 -2.92 -29.82
CA GLN A 29 -14.28 -2.91 -29.08
C GLN A 29 -14.98 -4.25 -29.26
N MET A 30 -15.19 -4.95 -28.15
CA MET A 30 -16.06 -6.12 -28.11
C MET A 30 -17.45 -5.76 -28.62
N THR A 31 -17.99 -6.65 -29.43
CA THR A 31 -19.30 -6.46 -30.04
C THR A 31 -20.37 -7.20 -29.24
N GLN A 32 -21.62 -6.77 -29.39
CA GLN A 32 -22.77 -7.52 -28.88
C GLN A 32 -22.77 -8.98 -29.40
N ASP A 33 -22.19 -9.20 -30.58
CA ASP A 33 -22.07 -10.53 -31.20
C ASP A 33 -21.14 -11.44 -30.39
N SER A 34 -20.03 -10.94 -29.86
CA SER A 34 -19.11 -11.72 -29.03
C SER A 34 -19.77 -12.21 -27.73
N ILE A 35 -20.49 -11.33 -27.02
CA ILE A 35 -21.25 -11.74 -25.81
C ILE A 35 -22.34 -12.75 -26.17
N GLN A 36 -23.02 -12.56 -27.29
CA GLN A 36 -24.03 -13.50 -27.76
C GLN A 36 -23.41 -14.88 -28.07
N THR A 37 -22.23 -14.91 -28.69
CA THR A 37 -21.48 -16.14 -28.96
C THR A 37 -21.09 -16.86 -27.66
N LEU A 38 -20.60 -16.14 -26.64
CA LEU A 38 -20.29 -16.72 -25.32
C LEU A 38 -21.52 -17.37 -24.67
N ASN A 39 -22.67 -16.69 -24.74
CA ASN A 39 -23.94 -17.22 -24.24
C ASN A 39 -24.38 -18.47 -25.03
N GLN A 40 -24.23 -18.47 -26.35
CA GLN A 40 -24.55 -19.63 -27.20
C GLN A 40 -23.61 -20.82 -26.94
N MET A 41 -22.37 -20.56 -26.52
CA MET A 41 -21.40 -21.58 -26.10
C MET A 41 -21.65 -22.09 -24.67
N GLY A 42 -22.56 -21.47 -23.92
CA GLY A 42 -22.85 -21.84 -22.53
C GLY A 42 -21.80 -21.37 -21.52
N LEU A 43 -20.94 -20.42 -21.91
CA LEU A 43 -19.88 -19.88 -21.04
C LEU A 43 -20.38 -18.80 -20.07
N LEU A 44 -21.57 -18.27 -20.30
CA LEU A 44 -22.22 -17.28 -19.43
C LEU A 44 -23.49 -17.89 -18.86
N ASN A 45 -23.76 -17.68 -17.57
CA ASN A 45 -25.13 -17.83 -17.10
C ASN A 45 -25.98 -16.62 -17.52
N GLU A 46 -27.29 -16.77 -17.42
CA GLU A 46 -28.26 -15.73 -17.76
C GLU A 46 -28.00 -14.42 -16.99
N ALA A 47 -27.62 -14.46 -15.71
CA ALA A 47 -27.36 -13.26 -14.94
C ALA A 47 -26.13 -12.49 -15.47
N THR A 48 -24.99 -13.15 -15.62
CA THR A 48 -23.75 -12.58 -16.16
C THR A 48 -23.94 -12.08 -17.59
N TYR A 49 -24.69 -12.81 -18.41
CA TYR A 49 -25.03 -12.39 -19.77
C TYR A 49 -25.83 -11.08 -19.78
N GLN A 50 -26.88 -10.97 -18.96
CA GLN A 50 -27.68 -9.75 -18.89
C GLN A 50 -26.89 -8.58 -18.32
N GLU A 51 -26.02 -8.84 -17.34
CA GLU A 51 -25.14 -7.82 -16.76
C GLU A 51 -24.16 -7.28 -17.80
N LEU A 52 -23.44 -8.15 -18.50
CA LEU A 52 -22.49 -7.77 -19.55
C LEU A 52 -23.17 -6.99 -20.70
N ARG A 53 -24.38 -7.39 -21.09
CA ARG A 53 -25.17 -6.63 -22.07
C ARG A 53 -25.57 -5.25 -21.57
N ALA A 54 -25.96 -5.14 -20.30
CA ALA A 54 -26.29 -3.86 -19.69
C ALA A 54 -25.07 -2.94 -19.59
N ALA A 55 -23.91 -3.49 -19.19
CA ALA A 55 -22.64 -2.77 -19.11
C ALA A 55 -22.23 -2.21 -20.49
N LEU A 56 -22.20 -3.06 -21.53
CA LEU A 56 -21.90 -2.61 -22.91
C LEU A 56 -22.88 -1.55 -23.40
N ALA A 57 -24.18 -1.71 -23.13
CA ALA A 57 -25.20 -0.74 -23.53
C ALA A 57 -25.02 0.64 -22.84
N GLN A 58 -24.46 0.65 -21.64
CA GLN A 58 -24.11 1.87 -20.90
C GLN A 58 -22.72 2.41 -21.25
N GLY A 59 -21.95 1.68 -22.07
CA GLY A 59 -20.60 2.03 -22.47
C GLY A 59 -19.51 1.63 -21.47
N TYR A 60 -19.86 0.84 -20.45
CA TYR A 60 -18.91 0.23 -19.51
C TYR A 60 -18.40 -1.12 -20.06
N ASP A 61 -17.26 -1.58 -19.54
CA ASP A 61 -16.67 -2.91 -19.80
C ASP A 61 -16.54 -3.27 -21.28
N LYS A 62 -16.08 -2.31 -22.07
CA LYS A 62 -15.83 -2.52 -23.50
C LYS A 62 -14.58 -3.36 -23.78
N SER A 63 -13.74 -3.56 -22.76
CA SER A 63 -12.49 -4.29 -22.88
C SER A 63 -12.71 -5.79 -22.75
N ARG A 64 -11.93 -6.58 -23.48
CA ARG A 64 -11.97 -8.05 -23.43
C ARG A 64 -11.55 -8.54 -22.05
N ALA A 65 -10.57 -7.86 -21.43
CA ALA A 65 -10.09 -8.16 -20.09
C ALA A 65 -11.20 -8.05 -19.02
N ALA A 66 -12.00 -6.98 -19.04
CA ALA A 66 -13.09 -6.79 -18.07
C ALA A 66 -14.15 -7.90 -18.16
N ILE A 67 -14.43 -8.37 -19.38
CA ILE A 67 -15.38 -9.47 -19.62
C ILE A 67 -14.84 -10.78 -19.09
N LEU A 68 -13.57 -11.10 -19.39
CA LEU A 68 -12.89 -12.29 -18.87
C LEU A 68 -12.82 -12.28 -17.33
N GLN A 69 -12.58 -11.12 -16.72
CA GLN A 69 -12.58 -10.97 -15.27
C GLN A 69 -13.96 -11.28 -14.67
N ARG A 70 -15.04 -10.74 -15.26
CA ARG A 70 -16.41 -11.02 -14.82
C ARG A 70 -16.77 -12.51 -14.95
N MET A 71 -16.26 -13.19 -15.99
CA MET A 71 -16.41 -14.63 -16.14
C MET A 71 -15.67 -15.40 -15.04
N ALA A 72 -14.45 -14.97 -14.68
CA ALA A 72 -13.70 -15.54 -13.56
C ALA A 72 -14.44 -15.34 -12.22
N ASP A 73 -14.98 -14.14 -11.97
CA ASP A 73 -15.71 -13.82 -10.74
C ASP A 73 -16.98 -14.66 -10.61
N ASP A 74 -17.74 -14.84 -11.70
CA ASP A 74 -18.93 -15.70 -11.74
C ASP A 74 -18.57 -17.17 -11.47
N LEU A 75 -17.49 -17.67 -12.07
CA LEU A 75 -17.02 -19.03 -11.83
C LEU A 75 -16.56 -19.24 -10.37
N SER A 76 -15.89 -18.24 -9.79
CA SER A 76 -15.48 -18.22 -8.38
C SER A 76 -16.70 -18.24 -7.44
N GLN A 77 -17.74 -17.44 -7.73
CA GLN A 77 -18.97 -17.45 -6.93
C GLN A 77 -19.69 -18.81 -6.97
N ARG A 78 -19.72 -19.46 -8.14
CA ARG A 78 -20.31 -20.80 -8.28
C ARG A 78 -19.50 -21.86 -7.55
N SER A 79 -18.16 -21.77 -7.57
CA SER A 79 -17.29 -22.72 -6.87
C SER A 79 -17.40 -22.58 -5.35
N LEU A 80 -17.53 -21.35 -4.83
CA LEU A 80 -17.76 -21.06 -3.41
C LEU A 80 -19.14 -21.52 -2.91
N GLY A 81 -20.11 -21.71 -3.81
CA GLY A 81 -21.37 -22.38 -3.49
C GLY A 81 -21.24 -23.88 -3.21
N GLY A 82 -20.07 -24.48 -3.52
CA GLY A 82 -19.66 -25.81 -3.10
C GLY A 82 -18.87 -25.76 -1.78
N TYR A 83 -19.11 -26.71 -0.88
CA TYR A 83 -18.41 -26.78 0.40
C TYR A 83 -16.89 -26.94 0.19
N ARG A 84 -16.10 -25.90 0.48
CA ARG A 84 -14.66 -26.01 0.66
C ARG A 84 -14.37 -26.68 2.01
N LEU A 85 -13.76 -27.86 1.97
CA LEU A 85 -13.14 -28.48 3.14
C LEU A 85 -11.70 -28.00 3.21
N ASP A 86 -11.44 -27.04 4.09
CA ASP A 86 -10.08 -26.69 4.47
C ASP A 86 -9.52 -27.83 5.33
N LEU A 87 -8.62 -28.63 4.75
CA LEU A 87 -7.97 -29.76 5.43
C LEU A 87 -6.74 -29.32 6.25
N GLY A 88 -6.44 -28.02 6.33
CA GLY A 88 -5.32 -27.50 7.13
C GLY A 88 -3.95 -27.98 6.65
N VAL A 89 -3.81 -28.38 5.38
CA VAL A 89 -2.54 -28.76 4.77
C VAL A 89 -2.00 -27.56 3.99
N GLU A 90 -0.96 -26.92 4.52
CA GLU A 90 -0.30 -25.80 3.87
C GLU A 90 0.32 -26.20 2.52
N SER A 91 -0.17 -25.56 1.46
CA SER A 91 0.44 -25.39 0.13
C SER A 91 0.75 -26.64 -0.71
N GLY A 92 0.07 -26.76 -1.86
CA GLY A 92 0.59 -27.49 -3.03
C GLY A 92 -0.29 -28.60 -3.61
N TYR A 93 -1.35 -29.03 -2.92
CA TYR A 93 -2.28 -30.00 -3.49
C TYR A 93 -3.50 -29.29 -4.06
N ALA A 94 -3.78 -29.56 -5.34
CA ALA A 94 -4.96 -29.13 -6.07
C ALA A 94 -6.20 -29.17 -5.19
N ASP A 95 -6.99 -28.08 -5.18
CA ASP A 95 -8.30 -28.02 -4.55
C ASP A 95 -9.06 -29.33 -4.85
N ILE A 96 -9.19 -30.20 -3.85
CA ILE A 96 -9.91 -31.45 -4.03
C ILE A 96 -11.38 -31.08 -4.08
N LEU A 97 -11.90 -30.94 -5.29
CA LEU A 97 -13.32 -30.72 -5.55
C LEU A 97 -14.11 -31.97 -5.17
N MET A 98 -14.51 -32.05 -3.90
CA MET A 98 -15.49 -33.02 -3.42
C MET A 98 -16.90 -32.54 -3.77
N SER A 99 -17.74 -33.46 -4.24
CA SER A 99 -19.19 -33.22 -4.30
C SER A 99 -19.77 -33.10 -2.89
N VAL A 100 -20.95 -32.48 -2.78
CA VAL A 100 -21.68 -32.39 -1.50
C VAL A 100 -21.87 -33.77 -0.87
N ASP A 101 -22.19 -34.78 -1.68
CA ASP A 101 -22.35 -36.15 -1.22
C ASP A 101 -21.03 -36.75 -0.70
N GLU A 102 -19.89 -36.42 -1.30
CA GLU A 102 -18.56 -36.86 -0.84
C GLU A 102 -18.14 -36.15 0.45
N VAL A 103 -18.46 -34.87 0.58
CA VAL A 103 -18.28 -34.11 1.82
C VAL A 103 -19.11 -34.71 2.96
N GLU A 104 -20.38 -35.06 2.68
CA GLU A 104 -21.23 -35.72 3.66
C GLU A 104 -20.74 -37.14 4.00
N GLN A 105 -20.24 -37.90 3.01
CA GLN A 105 -19.64 -39.21 3.25
C GLN A 105 -18.38 -39.12 4.11
N LEU A 106 -17.47 -38.18 3.81
CA LEU A 106 -16.27 -37.94 4.60
C LEU A 106 -16.63 -37.48 6.02
N ARG A 107 -17.60 -36.57 6.16
CA ARG A 107 -18.10 -36.13 7.47
C ARG A 107 -18.65 -37.30 8.28
N HIS A 108 -19.47 -38.16 7.68
CA HIS A 108 -20.00 -39.35 8.35
C HIS A 108 -18.91 -40.37 8.72
N LEU A 109 -17.84 -40.48 7.94
CA LEU A 109 -16.65 -41.26 8.30
C LEU A 109 -15.94 -40.64 9.52
N MET A 110 -15.69 -39.33 9.50
CA MET A 110 -15.03 -38.61 10.60
C MET A 110 -15.85 -38.65 11.90
N ASP A 111 -17.17 -38.49 11.83
CA ASP A 111 -18.06 -38.58 12.98
C ASP A 111 -18.03 -39.97 13.62
N ARG A 112 -17.92 -41.04 12.82
CA ARG A 112 -17.76 -42.41 13.32
C ARG A 112 -16.42 -42.64 13.99
N LEU A 113 -15.33 -42.16 13.38
CA LEU A 113 -13.97 -42.26 13.93
C LEU A 113 -13.85 -41.55 15.29
N ASN A 114 -14.58 -40.45 15.49
CA ASN A 114 -14.59 -39.69 16.74
C ASN A 114 -15.51 -40.26 17.83
N ALA A 115 -16.52 -41.07 17.47
CA ALA A 115 -17.52 -41.59 18.40
C ALA A 115 -17.10 -42.88 19.12
N THR A 116 -15.99 -43.52 18.73
CA THR A 116 -15.51 -44.79 19.29
C THR A 116 -14.23 -44.62 20.10
N GLU A 117 -13.92 -45.55 21.02
CA GLU A 117 -12.63 -45.59 21.77
C GLU A 117 -11.42 -45.99 20.89
N GLY A 118 -11.47 -45.61 19.60
CA GLY A 118 -10.51 -45.96 18.56
C GLY A 118 -11.20 -46.40 17.26
N PRO A 119 -10.61 -46.11 16.08
CA PRO A 119 -11.19 -46.48 14.79
C PRO A 119 -11.18 -47.99 14.59
N SER A 120 -12.27 -48.57 14.09
CA SER A 120 -12.27 -49.99 13.74
C SER A 120 -11.47 -50.24 12.45
N GLU A 121 -11.03 -51.48 12.23
CA GLU A 121 -10.36 -51.88 10.99
C GLU A 121 -11.25 -51.61 9.75
N ASP A 122 -12.58 -51.73 9.90
CA ASP A 122 -13.56 -51.41 8.87
C ASP A 122 -13.65 -49.90 8.59
N ASP A 123 -13.57 -49.05 9.63
CA ASP A 123 -13.55 -47.59 9.44
C ASP A 123 -12.28 -47.13 8.74
N LEU A 124 -11.12 -47.71 9.08
CA LEU A 124 -9.84 -47.43 8.41
C LEU A 124 -9.86 -47.91 6.94
N GLN A 125 -10.46 -49.06 6.66
CA GLN A 125 -10.58 -49.59 5.31
C GLN A 125 -11.55 -48.75 4.45
N GLN A 126 -12.65 -48.27 5.03
CA GLN A 126 -13.58 -47.37 4.34
C GLN A 126 -12.94 -46.00 4.06
N LEU A 127 -12.16 -45.46 5.01
CA LEU A 127 -11.41 -44.23 4.82
C LEU A 127 -10.34 -44.38 3.72
N GLN A 128 -9.58 -45.49 3.73
CA GLN A 128 -8.62 -45.79 2.68
C GLN A 128 -9.30 -45.92 1.31
N SER A 129 -10.41 -46.67 1.23
CA SER A 129 -11.16 -46.82 -0.02
C SER A 129 -11.75 -45.48 -0.51
N PHE A 130 -12.17 -44.59 0.39
CA PHE A 130 -12.63 -43.26 0.04
C PHE A 130 -11.50 -42.46 -0.62
N PHE A 131 -10.31 -42.42 -0.01
CA PHE A 131 -9.17 -41.71 -0.58
C PHE A 131 -8.63 -42.35 -1.86
N GLU A 132 -8.65 -43.68 -1.98
CA GLU A 132 -8.27 -44.38 -3.22
C GLU A 132 -9.24 -44.06 -4.37
N GLN A 133 -10.55 -44.00 -4.10
CA GLN A 133 -11.55 -43.59 -5.10
C GLN A 133 -11.41 -42.12 -5.47
N LEU A 134 -11.17 -41.26 -4.48
CA LEU A 134 -10.96 -39.83 -4.69
C LEU A 134 -9.68 -39.58 -5.50
N THR A 135 -8.59 -40.31 -5.22
CA THR A 135 -7.33 -40.27 -5.99
C THR A 135 -7.51 -40.83 -7.40
N ALA A 136 -8.20 -41.96 -7.57
CA ALA A 136 -8.47 -42.54 -8.88
C ALA A 136 -9.35 -41.62 -9.74
N ARG A 137 -10.34 -40.96 -9.11
CA ARG A 137 -11.19 -39.95 -9.75
C ARG A 137 -10.38 -38.72 -10.13
N GLN A 138 -9.53 -38.22 -9.23
CA GLN A 138 -8.63 -37.10 -9.49
C GLN A 138 -7.70 -37.43 -10.67
N ASN A 139 -7.08 -38.61 -10.68
CA ASN A 139 -6.22 -39.05 -11.80
C ASN A 139 -7.00 -39.23 -13.12
N SER A 140 -8.26 -39.67 -13.08
CA SER A 140 -9.11 -39.71 -14.29
C SER A 140 -9.53 -38.32 -14.76
N HIS A 141 -9.66 -37.37 -13.84
CA HIS A 141 -10.00 -35.98 -14.11
C HIS A 141 -8.82 -35.17 -14.62
N VAL A 142 -7.56 -35.52 -14.33
CA VAL A 142 -6.40 -34.77 -14.83
C VAL A 142 -6.32 -34.78 -16.36
N ASN A 143 -6.48 -35.96 -16.99
CA ASN A 143 -6.50 -36.04 -18.46
C ASN A 143 -7.75 -35.39 -19.08
N ASP A 144 -8.90 -35.44 -18.38
CA ASP A 144 -10.13 -34.74 -18.79
C ASP A 144 -10.00 -33.22 -18.64
N LEU A 145 -9.26 -32.76 -17.62
CA LEU A 145 -9.07 -31.36 -17.32
C LEU A 145 -8.24 -30.68 -18.39
N GLU A 146 -7.13 -31.26 -18.83
CA GLU A 146 -6.32 -30.70 -19.91
C GLU A 146 -7.15 -30.54 -21.20
N GLU A 147 -7.87 -31.59 -21.63
CA GLU A 147 -8.78 -31.52 -22.79
C GLU A 147 -9.86 -30.44 -22.63
N ARG A 148 -10.42 -30.29 -21.42
CA ARG A 148 -11.40 -29.25 -21.09
C ARG A 148 -10.81 -27.85 -21.11
N LEU A 149 -9.60 -27.66 -20.60
CA LEU A 149 -8.90 -26.37 -20.63
C LEU A 149 -8.62 -25.95 -22.08
N TYR A 150 -8.16 -26.88 -22.93
CA TYR A 150 -8.00 -26.61 -24.35
C TYR A 150 -9.33 -26.32 -25.06
N HIS A 151 -10.38 -27.06 -24.72
CA HIS A 151 -11.72 -26.78 -25.27
C HIS A 151 -12.16 -25.36 -24.92
N LEU A 152 -12.07 -24.99 -23.65
CA LEU A 152 -12.44 -23.67 -23.15
C LEU A 152 -11.58 -22.57 -23.77
N LEU A 153 -10.26 -22.72 -23.81
CA LEU A 153 -9.34 -21.77 -24.45
C LEU A 153 -9.72 -21.52 -25.92
N ASN A 154 -10.08 -22.56 -26.65
CA ASN A 154 -10.55 -22.46 -28.04
C ASN A 154 -11.91 -21.75 -28.15
N GLN A 155 -12.83 -21.96 -27.20
CA GLN A 155 -14.10 -21.25 -27.18
C GLN A 155 -13.90 -19.75 -26.92
N LEU A 156 -13.05 -19.38 -25.97
CA LEU A 156 -12.69 -17.98 -25.69
C LEU A 156 -12.09 -17.31 -26.94
N ASN A 157 -11.15 -17.98 -27.63
CA ASN A 157 -10.57 -17.49 -28.87
C ASN A 157 -11.62 -17.34 -30.00
N THR A 158 -12.49 -18.34 -30.17
CA THR A 158 -13.55 -18.31 -31.20
C THR A 158 -14.58 -17.20 -30.95
N ALA A 159 -14.79 -16.83 -29.68
CA ALA A 159 -15.63 -15.72 -29.28
C ALA A 159 -14.96 -14.34 -29.44
N ASP A 160 -13.73 -14.29 -29.98
CA ASP A 160 -12.92 -13.08 -30.15
C ASP A 160 -12.60 -12.37 -28.81
N LEU A 161 -12.48 -13.14 -27.73
CA LEU A 161 -12.06 -12.63 -26.42
C LEU A 161 -10.54 -12.57 -26.26
N LEU A 162 -9.79 -13.34 -27.05
CA LEU A 162 -8.34 -13.44 -26.94
C LEU A 162 -7.71 -12.91 -28.22
N THR A 163 -6.57 -12.23 -28.09
CA THR A 163 -5.69 -12.00 -29.23
C THR A 163 -4.84 -13.25 -29.48
N GLU A 164 -4.28 -13.38 -30.68
CA GLU A 164 -3.39 -14.49 -31.03
C GLU A 164 -2.19 -14.59 -30.08
N ARG A 165 -1.70 -13.45 -29.58
CA ARG A 165 -0.62 -13.40 -28.59
C ARG A 165 -1.05 -14.03 -27.27
N VAL A 166 -2.18 -13.58 -26.71
CA VAL A 166 -2.73 -14.11 -25.44
C VAL A 166 -3.10 -15.58 -25.57
N TYR A 167 -3.71 -15.99 -26.68
CA TYR A 167 -4.07 -17.39 -26.93
C TYR A 167 -2.85 -18.32 -26.90
N ARG A 168 -1.74 -17.94 -27.58
CA ARG A 168 -0.50 -18.72 -27.57
C ARG A 168 0.14 -18.79 -26.18
N GLN A 169 0.10 -17.69 -25.43
CA GLN A 169 0.63 -17.65 -24.07
C GLN A 169 -0.14 -18.61 -23.16
N LEU A 170 -1.47 -18.53 -23.14
CA LEU A 170 -2.32 -19.41 -22.32
C LEU A 170 -2.17 -20.88 -22.73
N HIS A 171 -2.02 -21.17 -24.03
CA HIS A 171 -1.74 -22.52 -24.50
C HIS A 171 -0.44 -23.06 -23.89
N SER A 172 0.65 -22.27 -23.92
CA SER A 172 1.92 -22.67 -23.33
C SER A 172 1.83 -22.89 -21.81
N GLN A 173 0.96 -22.15 -21.11
CA GLN A 173 0.76 -22.29 -19.67
C GLN A 173 -0.11 -23.51 -19.30
N ILE A 174 -0.99 -23.95 -20.20
CA ILE A 174 -1.65 -25.25 -20.06
C ILE A 174 -0.62 -26.36 -20.28
N ASP A 175 0.22 -26.25 -21.31
CA ASP A 175 1.29 -27.23 -21.60
C ASP A 175 2.31 -27.36 -20.46
N SER A 176 2.61 -26.28 -19.72
CA SER A 176 3.53 -26.28 -18.56
C SER A 176 2.87 -26.62 -17.23
N GLU A 177 1.57 -26.95 -17.22
CA GLU A 177 0.75 -27.21 -16.03
C GLU A 177 0.63 -26.00 -15.06
N GLU A 178 0.99 -24.79 -15.50
CA GLU A 178 0.79 -23.54 -14.73
C GLU A 178 -0.70 -23.21 -14.57
N ILE A 179 -1.53 -23.58 -15.54
CA ILE A 179 -2.99 -23.44 -15.49
C ILE A 179 -3.60 -24.79 -15.14
N ALA A 180 -3.93 -24.97 -13.87
CA ALA A 180 -4.47 -26.22 -13.32
C ALA A 180 -5.98 -26.19 -13.03
N SER A 181 -6.73 -25.19 -13.51
CA SER A 181 -8.20 -25.15 -13.38
C SER A 181 -8.86 -24.19 -14.36
N GLU A 182 -10.16 -24.37 -14.61
CA GLU A 182 -10.95 -23.44 -15.45
C GLU A 182 -10.97 -22.02 -14.85
N LEU A 183 -11.00 -21.90 -13.52
CA LEU A 183 -10.92 -20.60 -12.84
C LEU A 183 -9.58 -19.92 -13.09
N ALA A 184 -8.48 -20.67 -12.94
CA ALA A 184 -7.14 -20.18 -13.24
C ALA A 184 -7.04 -19.74 -14.71
N LEU A 185 -7.62 -20.51 -15.66
CA LEU A 185 -7.63 -20.13 -17.07
C LEU A 185 -8.33 -18.79 -17.31
N HIS A 186 -9.51 -18.56 -16.72
CA HIS A 186 -10.22 -17.29 -16.88
C HIS A 186 -9.48 -16.12 -16.22
N GLN A 187 -8.91 -16.32 -15.02
CA GLN A 187 -8.13 -15.30 -14.32
C GLN A 187 -6.86 -14.93 -15.09
N GLN A 188 -6.14 -15.92 -15.62
CA GLN A 188 -4.95 -15.69 -16.44
C GLN A 188 -5.32 -15.06 -17.78
N ALA A 189 -6.41 -15.49 -18.42
CA ALA A 189 -6.90 -14.86 -19.64
C ALA A 189 -7.26 -13.39 -19.44
N ALA A 190 -7.96 -13.05 -18.35
CA ALA A 190 -8.27 -11.67 -18.00
C ALA A 190 -7.00 -10.84 -17.81
N SER A 191 -6.02 -11.37 -17.07
CA SER A 191 -4.76 -10.69 -16.76
C SER A 191 -3.91 -10.45 -18.02
N TRP A 192 -3.68 -11.50 -18.82
CA TRP A 192 -2.91 -11.39 -20.07
C TRP A 192 -3.59 -10.51 -21.10
N MET A 193 -4.92 -10.56 -21.19
CA MET A 193 -5.66 -9.67 -22.08
C MET A 193 -5.61 -8.21 -21.61
N SER A 194 -5.63 -7.96 -20.30
CA SER A 194 -5.45 -6.61 -19.74
C SER A 194 -4.08 -6.05 -20.13
N LEU A 195 -3.02 -6.85 -19.96
CA LEU A 195 -1.67 -6.48 -20.38
C LEU A 195 -1.59 -6.25 -21.89
N ASP A 196 -2.22 -7.10 -22.69
CA ASP A 196 -2.23 -6.98 -24.15
C ASP A 196 -2.95 -5.70 -24.63
N GLU A 197 -4.06 -5.34 -23.99
CA GLU A 197 -4.78 -4.08 -24.24
C GLU A 197 -3.94 -2.86 -23.83
N GLN A 198 -3.27 -2.93 -22.67
CA GLN A 198 -2.34 -1.90 -22.20
C GLN A 198 -1.09 -1.74 -23.09
N LEU A 199 -0.82 -2.68 -23.99
CA LEU A 199 0.29 -2.63 -24.94
C LEU A 199 -0.18 -2.45 -26.39
N SER A 200 -1.48 -2.29 -26.62
CA SER A 200 -1.99 -2.08 -27.98
C SER A 200 -1.71 -0.65 -28.45
N ALA A 201 -0.95 -0.53 -29.54
CA ALA A 201 -0.68 0.75 -30.18
C ALA A 201 -1.97 1.49 -30.58
N GLU A 202 -3.00 0.78 -31.03
CA GLU A 202 -4.28 1.36 -31.41
C GLU A 202 -5.09 1.88 -30.22
N ILE A 203 -5.03 1.20 -29.07
CA ILE A 203 -5.71 1.63 -27.83
C ILE A 203 -4.98 2.83 -27.24
N LEU A 204 -3.64 2.76 -27.18
CA LEU A 204 -2.81 3.79 -26.57
C LEU A 204 -2.62 5.04 -27.43
N ALA A 205 -2.92 5.00 -28.73
CA ALA A 205 -2.64 6.13 -29.63
C ALA A 205 -3.12 7.51 -29.10
N PRO A 206 -4.36 7.68 -28.59
CA PRO A 206 -4.80 8.96 -28.04
C PRO A 206 -4.01 9.40 -26.80
N GLU A 207 -3.62 8.44 -25.95
CA GLU A 207 -2.83 8.70 -24.75
C GLU A 207 -1.39 9.08 -25.10
N LEU A 208 -0.76 8.38 -26.05
CA LEU A 208 0.57 8.72 -26.56
C LEU A 208 0.59 10.08 -27.24
N GLU A 209 -0.48 10.45 -27.96
CA GLU A 209 -0.66 11.81 -28.50
C GLU A 209 -0.73 12.85 -27.37
N ASN A 210 -1.45 12.57 -26.28
CA ASN A 210 -1.50 13.46 -25.12
C ASN A 210 -0.13 13.58 -24.43
N PHE A 211 0.61 12.48 -24.28
CA PHE A 211 1.96 12.50 -23.70
C PHE A 211 2.95 13.27 -24.56
N ASN A 212 2.83 13.18 -25.89
CA ASN A 212 3.61 14.00 -26.82
C ASN A 212 3.25 15.49 -26.69
N ALA A 213 1.95 15.82 -26.69
CA ALA A 213 1.49 17.19 -26.51
C ALA A 213 1.89 17.82 -25.16
N ALA A 214 2.05 16.99 -24.12
CA ALA A 214 2.53 17.39 -22.80
C ALA A 214 4.07 17.38 -22.66
N GLU A 215 4.81 17.08 -23.72
CA GLU A 215 6.28 16.96 -23.74
C GLU A 215 6.84 15.88 -22.77
N ILE A 216 6.01 14.90 -22.38
CA ILE A 216 6.43 13.68 -21.68
C ILE A 216 7.14 12.75 -22.69
N LEU A 217 6.67 12.74 -23.93
CA LEU A 217 7.31 12.12 -25.09
C LEU A 217 7.80 13.20 -26.06
N SER A 218 9.00 13.02 -26.63
CA SER A 218 9.39 13.77 -27.83
C SER A 218 8.69 13.19 -29.08
N GLU A 219 8.60 13.96 -30.17
CA GLU A 219 8.04 13.47 -31.44
C GLU A 219 8.78 12.23 -31.98
N GLU A 220 10.11 12.23 -31.86
CA GLU A 220 10.95 11.09 -32.23
C GLU A 220 10.63 9.86 -31.36
N ASN A 221 10.56 10.02 -30.04
CA ASN A 221 10.29 8.89 -29.14
C ASN A 221 8.85 8.40 -29.24
N HIS A 222 7.89 9.28 -29.48
CA HIS A 222 6.50 8.89 -29.80
C HIS A 222 6.45 7.95 -31.01
N THR A 223 7.19 8.29 -32.07
CA THR A 223 7.29 7.44 -33.26
C THR A 223 7.96 6.10 -32.97
N LYS A 224 9.08 6.11 -32.22
CA LYS A 224 9.79 4.89 -31.82
C LYS A 224 8.93 3.97 -30.95
N LEU A 225 8.27 4.52 -29.93
CA LEU A 225 7.40 3.78 -29.02
C LEU A 225 6.22 3.15 -29.78
N THR A 226 5.58 3.92 -30.66
CA THR A 226 4.46 3.42 -31.48
C THR A 226 4.91 2.25 -32.37
N GLU A 227 6.10 2.33 -32.95
CA GLU A 227 6.64 1.25 -33.79
C GLU A 227 7.01 0.02 -32.95
N ALA A 228 7.67 0.21 -31.80
CA ALA A 228 8.01 -0.88 -30.88
C ALA A 228 6.75 -1.62 -30.38
N LEU A 229 5.66 -0.90 -30.10
CA LEU A 229 4.35 -1.49 -29.76
C LEU A 229 3.78 -2.34 -30.91
N ARG A 230 3.84 -1.83 -32.16
CA ARG A 230 3.37 -2.56 -33.34
C ARG A 230 4.20 -3.80 -33.66
N GLN A 231 5.49 -3.76 -33.33
CA GLN A 231 6.43 -4.87 -33.51
C GLN A 231 6.42 -5.84 -32.31
N GLU A 232 5.58 -5.60 -31.29
CA GLU A 232 5.50 -6.39 -30.05
C GLU A 232 6.86 -6.49 -29.31
N GLU A 233 7.71 -5.46 -29.42
CA GLU A 233 9.02 -5.40 -28.75
C GLU A 233 8.90 -5.02 -27.26
N ILE A 234 7.75 -4.50 -26.86
CA ILE A 234 7.45 -4.11 -25.48
C ILE A 234 6.63 -5.21 -24.81
N ALA A 235 7.18 -5.77 -23.74
CA ALA A 235 6.57 -6.82 -22.94
C ALA A 235 5.75 -6.26 -21.77
N HIS A 236 6.11 -5.08 -21.23
CA HIS A 236 5.44 -4.47 -20.07
C HIS A 236 5.35 -2.95 -20.14
N PRO A 237 4.27 -2.32 -19.62
CA PRO A 237 4.09 -0.87 -19.62
C PRO A 237 5.23 -0.07 -18.96
N ILE A 238 5.88 -0.63 -17.93
CA ILE A 238 7.04 0.03 -17.29
C ILE A 238 8.20 0.28 -18.28
N GLN A 239 8.28 -0.49 -19.36
CA GLN A 239 9.29 -0.29 -20.41
C GLN A 239 9.03 0.94 -21.27
N PHE A 240 7.87 1.59 -21.17
CA PHE A 240 7.62 2.89 -21.80
C PHE A 240 8.58 3.97 -21.31
N LEU A 241 9.12 3.82 -20.09
CA LEU A 241 10.16 4.70 -19.55
C LEU A 241 11.41 4.77 -20.44
N ASN A 242 11.71 3.74 -21.23
CA ASN A 242 12.82 3.78 -22.20
C ASN A 242 12.61 4.78 -23.35
N TYR A 243 11.37 5.29 -23.51
CA TYR A 243 10.97 6.21 -24.56
C TYR A 243 10.58 7.59 -23.99
N TYR A 244 10.18 7.67 -22.72
CA TYR A 244 9.82 8.94 -22.11
C TYR A 244 11.02 9.86 -21.92
N ASN A 245 10.77 11.15 -22.05
CA ASN A 245 11.75 12.18 -21.71
C ASN A 245 11.96 12.16 -20.20
N ARG A 246 13.20 12.36 -19.74
CA ARG A 246 13.53 12.50 -18.31
C ARG A 246 13.11 11.29 -17.46
N ALA A 247 13.18 10.11 -18.05
CA ALA A 247 12.82 8.85 -17.41
C ALA A 247 14.02 7.88 -17.35
N LEU A 248 13.98 6.97 -16.40
CA LEU A 248 15.00 5.96 -16.17
C LEU A 248 14.33 4.64 -15.77
N LEU A 249 14.73 3.55 -16.42
CA LEU A 249 14.38 2.19 -16.04
C LEU A 249 15.64 1.46 -15.58
N ILE A 250 15.61 0.96 -14.35
CA ILE A 250 16.72 0.25 -13.72
C ILE A 250 16.34 -1.23 -13.58
N ASP A 251 17.21 -2.13 -14.03
CA ASP A 251 17.13 -3.56 -13.72
C ASP A 251 18.05 -3.90 -12.55
N LEU A 252 17.46 -4.14 -11.39
CA LEU A 252 18.13 -4.45 -10.13
C LEU A 252 18.98 -5.73 -10.16
N ARG A 253 18.76 -6.62 -11.13
CA ARG A 253 19.60 -7.82 -11.34
C ARG A 253 20.97 -7.49 -11.88
N SER A 254 21.13 -6.30 -12.47
CA SER A 254 22.43 -5.82 -12.97
C SER A 254 23.32 -5.21 -11.87
N TYR A 255 22.80 -5.07 -10.66
CA TYR A 255 23.50 -4.46 -9.52
C TYR A 255 23.97 -5.51 -8.51
N SER A 256 24.93 -5.11 -7.68
CA SER A 256 25.34 -5.87 -6.48
C SER A 256 24.14 -6.12 -5.56
N LYS A 257 24.14 -7.23 -4.83
CA LYS A 257 23.16 -7.47 -3.76
C LYS A 257 23.49 -6.70 -2.47
N GLN A 258 24.70 -6.14 -2.37
CA GLN A 258 25.12 -5.33 -1.22
C GLN A 258 24.39 -3.98 -1.24
N PRO A 259 23.66 -3.59 -0.17
CA PRO A 259 22.86 -2.37 -0.16
C PRO A 259 23.64 -1.10 -0.44
N GLU A 260 24.83 -0.96 0.14
CA GLU A 260 25.67 0.21 -0.08
C GLU A 260 26.02 0.37 -1.55
N ASP A 261 26.34 -0.73 -2.25
CA ASP A 261 26.72 -0.70 -3.66
C ASP A 261 25.55 -0.35 -4.56
N TYR A 262 24.42 -1.05 -4.44
CA TYR A 262 23.30 -0.84 -5.37
C TYR A 262 22.58 0.47 -5.08
N LEU A 263 22.46 0.90 -3.81
CA LEU A 263 21.84 2.19 -3.49
C LEU A 263 22.66 3.31 -4.10
N LEU A 264 23.98 3.34 -3.88
CA LEU A 264 24.84 4.34 -4.50
C LEU A 264 24.68 4.36 -6.01
N ALA A 265 24.64 3.19 -6.64
CA ALA A 265 24.53 3.11 -8.09
C ALA A 265 23.16 3.61 -8.62
N ILE A 266 22.05 3.31 -7.93
CA ILE A 266 20.72 3.83 -8.28
C ILE A 266 20.67 5.35 -8.11
N TYR A 267 21.13 5.88 -6.97
CA TYR A 267 21.12 7.33 -6.73
C TYR A 267 22.00 8.08 -7.73
N ASN A 268 23.16 7.54 -8.09
CA ASN A 268 23.99 8.12 -9.17
C ASN A 268 23.24 8.10 -10.51
N ALA A 269 22.58 7.00 -10.88
CA ALA A 269 21.87 6.90 -12.14
C ALA A 269 20.69 7.89 -12.22
N VAL A 270 19.93 8.08 -11.13
CA VAL A 270 18.85 9.07 -11.07
C VAL A 270 19.42 10.49 -11.12
N ALA A 271 20.53 10.78 -10.42
CA ALA A 271 21.19 12.08 -10.48
C ALA A 271 21.68 12.43 -11.90
N GLU A 272 22.28 11.46 -12.60
CA GLU A 272 22.72 11.60 -13.99
C GLU A 272 21.53 11.86 -14.92
N MET A 273 20.44 11.08 -14.78
CA MET A 273 19.19 11.31 -15.52
C MET A 273 18.68 12.76 -15.33
N LEU A 274 18.67 13.28 -14.10
CA LEU A 274 18.22 14.65 -13.84
C LEU A 274 19.12 15.71 -14.47
N LEU A 275 20.45 15.50 -14.42
CA LEU A 275 21.43 16.43 -14.97
C LEU A 275 21.41 16.43 -16.50
N GLU A 276 21.39 15.26 -17.15
CA GLU A 276 21.39 15.12 -18.61
C GLU A 276 20.12 15.68 -19.27
N ASN A 277 19.03 15.78 -18.51
CA ASN A 277 17.73 16.23 -18.99
C ASN A 277 17.37 17.67 -18.54
N ASP A 278 18.37 18.43 -18.07
CA ASP A 278 18.20 19.82 -17.61
C ASP A 278 17.11 19.98 -16.54
N VAL A 279 16.94 18.98 -15.66
CA VAL A 279 15.99 19.03 -14.53
C VAL A 279 16.60 19.74 -13.32
N VAL A 280 17.92 19.62 -13.19
CA VAL A 280 18.77 20.32 -12.22
C VAL A 280 19.87 21.09 -12.93
N ASP A 281 20.17 22.28 -12.44
CA ASP A 281 21.25 23.12 -13.00
C ASP A 281 22.64 22.74 -12.47
N THR A 282 22.69 21.97 -11.37
CA THR A 282 23.91 21.58 -10.68
C THR A 282 23.94 20.07 -10.48
N PRO A 283 25.10 19.42 -10.66
CA PRO A 283 25.26 18.01 -10.30
C PRO A 283 24.86 17.75 -8.85
N ILE A 284 24.16 16.63 -8.64
CA ILE A 284 23.96 16.03 -7.32
C ILE A 284 25.00 14.92 -7.23
N ASP A 285 26.03 15.11 -6.41
CA ASP A 285 27.21 14.25 -6.40
C ASP A 285 27.65 13.87 -4.98
N ASN A 286 28.80 13.17 -4.88
CA ASN A 286 29.40 12.75 -3.61
C ASN A 286 28.43 11.96 -2.72
N PHE A 287 27.71 11.00 -3.31
CA PHE A 287 26.80 10.15 -2.55
C PHE A 287 27.57 9.28 -1.55
N GLU A 288 27.08 9.22 -0.32
CA GLU A 288 27.55 8.30 0.73
C GLU A 288 26.37 7.60 1.35
N VAL A 289 26.48 6.29 1.58
CA VAL A 289 25.46 5.47 2.26
C VAL A 289 26.05 4.95 3.56
N GLN A 290 25.33 5.16 4.65
CA GLN A 290 25.60 4.56 5.95
C GLN A 290 24.40 3.70 6.35
N LEU A 291 24.65 2.44 6.73
CA LEU A 291 23.63 1.58 7.32
C LEU A 291 23.75 1.60 8.85
N GLU A 292 22.64 1.91 9.52
CA GLU A 292 22.52 1.85 10.97
C GLU A 292 21.47 0.79 11.34
N VAL A 293 21.73 -0.06 12.33
CA VAL A 293 20.70 -1.00 12.81
C VAL A 293 19.59 -0.20 13.49
N ASN A 294 18.36 -0.37 13.02
CA ASN A 294 17.20 0.30 13.60
C ASN A 294 16.98 -0.20 15.05
N GLU A 295 16.99 0.72 16.01
CA GLU A 295 16.98 0.37 17.44
C GLU A 295 15.66 -0.27 17.86
N GLU A 296 14.53 0.18 17.32
CA GLU A 296 13.21 -0.39 17.61
C GLU A 296 13.14 -1.85 17.14
N SER A 297 13.63 -2.10 15.93
CA SER A 297 13.74 -3.45 15.38
C SER A 297 14.65 -4.35 16.22
N ARG A 298 15.74 -3.79 16.76
CA ARG A 298 16.61 -4.52 17.70
C ARG A 298 15.88 -4.87 18.99
N VAL A 299 15.11 -3.95 19.56
CA VAL A 299 14.32 -4.17 20.78
C VAL A 299 13.26 -5.24 20.55
N ILE A 300 12.55 -5.20 19.42
CA ILE A 300 11.58 -6.23 19.02
C ILE A 300 12.24 -7.59 18.90
N LEU A 301 13.35 -7.68 18.16
CA LEU A 301 14.10 -8.92 17.98
C LEU A 301 14.60 -9.49 19.32
N GLU A 302 15.08 -8.64 20.22
CA GLU A 302 15.47 -9.07 21.56
C GLU A 302 14.28 -9.58 22.39
N ALA A 303 13.11 -8.97 22.26
CA ALA A 303 11.89 -9.41 22.93
C ALA A 303 11.44 -10.78 22.39
N ASP A 304 11.41 -10.95 21.07
CA ASP A 304 11.06 -12.20 20.41
C ASP A 304 12.03 -13.32 20.76
N ARG A 305 13.33 -13.01 20.85
CA ARG A 305 14.33 -13.96 21.31
C ARG A 305 14.09 -14.41 22.74
N ARG A 306 13.76 -13.48 23.65
CA ARG A 306 13.42 -13.82 25.04
C ARG A 306 12.17 -14.71 25.10
N LEU A 307 11.14 -14.41 24.29
CA LEU A 307 9.93 -15.24 24.18
C LEU A 307 10.21 -16.63 23.59
N ALA A 308 11.12 -16.72 22.62
CA ALA A 308 11.58 -17.99 22.05
C ALA A 308 12.30 -18.86 23.08
N GLU A 309 13.06 -18.23 23.97
CA GLU A 309 13.78 -18.89 25.07
C GLU A 309 12.83 -19.31 26.21
N SER A 310 11.72 -18.59 26.42
CA SER A 310 10.82 -18.82 27.56
C SER A 310 9.54 -19.62 27.27
N SER A 311 9.10 -19.75 26.01
CA SER A 311 7.80 -20.34 25.67
C SER A 311 7.85 -21.84 25.35
N GLU A 312 6.80 -22.56 25.74
CA GLU A 312 6.54 -23.97 25.33
C GLU A 312 6.33 -24.09 23.81
N HIS A 313 6.08 -22.95 23.13
CA HIS A 313 6.00 -22.79 21.67
C HIS A 313 7.28 -22.19 21.05
N GLY A 314 8.43 -22.36 21.70
CA GLY A 314 9.70 -21.73 21.31
C GLY A 314 10.11 -21.93 19.85
N ASP A 315 9.64 -22.97 19.16
CA ASP A 315 9.98 -23.19 17.74
C ASP A 315 9.35 -22.15 16.80
N ARG A 316 8.14 -21.63 17.09
CA ARG A 316 7.52 -20.55 16.29
C ARG A 316 8.31 -19.25 16.44
N TYR A 317 8.66 -18.89 17.68
CA TYR A 317 9.44 -17.69 17.95
C TYR A 317 10.91 -17.84 17.54
N ARG A 318 11.46 -19.06 17.48
CA ARG A 318 12.79 -19.30 16.89
C ARG A 318 12.81 -19.07 15.39
N LEU A 319 11.73 -19.39 14.67
CA LEU A 319 11.65 -19.05 13.25
C LEU A 319 11.66 -17.53 13.09
N LEU A 320 10.86 -16.78 13.86
CA LEU A 320 10.86 -15.32 13.84
C LEU A 320 12.18 -14.69 14.30
N ALA A 321 12.81 -15.25 15.33
CA ALA A 321 14.07 -14.74 15.90
C ALA A 321 15.33 -15.16 15.09
N ASN A 322 15.23 -16.21 14.27
CA ASN A 322 16.25 -16.60 13.29
C ASN A 322 16.00 -15.99 11.92
N ASP A 323 14.81 -15.43 11.68
CA ASP A 323 14.56 -14.61 10.52
C ASP A 323 15.31 -13.31 10.73
N ASP A 324 16.51 -13.24 10.15
CA ASP A 324 17.16 -12.19 9.35
C ASP A 324 16.48 -10.81 9.13
N SER A 325 15.35 -10.54 9.74
CA SER A 325 14.55 -9.33 9.82
C SER A 325 15.18 -8.19 10.63
N LEU A 326 16.52 -8.12 10.71
CA LEU A 326 17.13 -6.87 11.15
C LEU A 326 16.80 -5.80 10.11
N TYR A 327 16.05 -4.80 10.54
CA TYR A 327 15.83 -3.61 9.76
C TYR A 327 16.97 -2.64 10.00
N TYR A 328 17.38 -1.99 8.92
CA TYR A 328 18.42 -0.98 8.93
C TYR A 328 17.82 0.35 8.49
N ASP A 329 18.34 1.42 9.06
CA ASP A 329 18.17 2.75 8.53
C ASP A 329 19.32 3.01 7.55
N ALA A 330 19.01 3.18 6.27
CA ALA A 330 19.95 3.62 5.26
C ALA A 330 19.98 5.15 5.22
N ILE A 331 21.03 5.74 5.79
CA ILE A 331 21.27 7.18 5.75
C ILE A 331 22.11 7.49 4.52
N LEU A 332 21.47 8.14 3.55
CA LEU A 332 22.12 8.66 2.38
C LEU A 332 22.49 10.12 2.61
N SER A 333 23.67 10.51 2.14
CA SER A 333 24.01 11.92 1.93
C SER A 333 24.41 12.21 0.49
N ALA A 334 24.20 13.44 0.05
CA ALA A 334 24.62 13.93 -1.27
C ALA A 334 24.99 15.40 -1.20
N LYS A 335 25.89 15.86 -2.06
CA LYS A 335 26.30 17.25 -2.14
C LYS A 335 25.69 17.92 -3.37
N VAL A 336 25.21 19.15 -3.17
CA VAL A 336 24.72 20.03 -4.24
C VAL A 336 25.24 21.42 -3.95
N ASN A 337 26.11 21.94 -4.80
CA ASN A 337 26.89 23.16 -4.52
C ASN A 337 27.65 23.04 -3.18
N ASP A 338 27.40 23.95 -2.23
CA ASP A 338 28.03 23.97 -0.91
C ASP A 338 27.17 23.32 0.18
N ARG A 339 25.99 22.77 -0.15
CA ARG A 339 25.08 22.13 0.80
C ARG A 339 25.17 20.61 0.71
N THR A 340 25.14 19.96 1.87
CA THR A 340 24.94 18.51 1.98
C THR A 340 23.48 18.23 2.34
N TYR A 341 22.86 17.37 1.55
CA TYR A 341 21.51 16.86 1.76
C TYR A 341 21.59 15.47 2.39
N TYR A 342 20.62 15.16 3.24
CA TYR A 342 20.50 13.86 3.89
C TYR A 342 19.11 13.27 3.68
N GLN A 343 19.04 11.94 3.63
CA GLN A 343 17.81 11.17 3.61
C GLN A 343 18.02 9.87 4.41
N ARG A 344 17.17 9.61 5.40
CA ARG A 344 17.06 8.33 6.08
C ARG A 344 15.94 7.53 5.42
N ASN A 345 16.26 6.32 4.98
CA ASN A 345 15.30 5.38 4.40
C ASN A 345 15.26 4.13 5.26
N PHE A 346 14.06 3.55 5.37
CA PHE A 346 13.90 2.26 6.02
C PHE A 346 14.30 1.15 5.05
N TYR A 347 15.14 0.25 5.50
CA TYR A 347 15.61 -0.90 4.73
C TYR A 347 15.31 -2.17 5.52
N GLY A 348 14.40 -3.00 5.03
CA GLY A 348 14.09 -4.28 5.64
C GLY A 348 14.76 -5.43 4.93
N GLY A 349 15.53 -6.23 5.68
CA GLY A 349 15.98 -7.57 5.27
C GLY A 349 17.47 -7.81 5.44
N ASN A 350 17.83 -9.09 5.52
CA ASN A 350 19.23 -9.50 5.56
C ASN A 350 19.85 -9.35 4.17
N PRO A 351 20.92 -8.54 4.01
CA PRO A 351 21.66 -8.46 2.75
C PRO A 351 22.25 -9.80 2.28
N GLU A 352 22.31 -10.82 3.15
CA GLU A 352 22.75 -12.19 2.84
C GLU A 352 21.59 -13.18 2.59
N GLY A 353 20.33 -12.76 2.75
CA GLY A 353 19.16 -13.61 2.58
C GLY A 353 18.89 -14.00 1.11
N PRO A 354 18.29 -15.18 0.83
CA PRO A 354 18.01 -15.63 -0.54
C PRO A 354 16.87 -14.87 -1.23
N ASN A 355 16.07 -14.11 -0.48
CA ASN A 355 14.90 -13.41 -0.99
C ASN A 355 15.26 -11.98 -1.41
N ASP A 356 15.12 -11.69 -2.71
CA ASP A 356 15.36 -10.36 -3.29
C ASP A 356 14.25 -9.33 -2.94
N SER A 357 13.25 -9.71 -2.14
CA SER A 357 12.05 -8.92 -1.80
C SER A 357 12.28 -7.73 -0.85
N TYR A 358 13.53 -7.49 -0.49
CA TYR A 358 13.94 -6.71 0.68
C TYR A 358 14.79 -5.48 0.29
N ARG A 359 14.41 -4.80 -0.80
CA ARG A 359 15.11 -3.60 -1.28
C ARG A 359 14.38 -2.33 -0.86
N VAL A 360 15.11 -1.21 -0.76
CA VAL A 360 14.54 0.12 -0.52
C VAL A 360 13.41 0.39 -1.51
N THR A 361 12.30 0.96 -1.02
CA THR A 361 11.15 1.26 -1.88
C THR A 361 11.53 2.30 -2.94
N PRO A 362 11.06 2.19 -4.19
CA PRO A 362 11.27 3.21 -5.21
C PRO A 362 10.90 4.62 -4.71
N GLU A 363 9.85 4.72 -3.90
CA GLU A 363 9.31 5.97 -3.34
C GLU A 363 10.35 6.66 -2.45
N ASP A 364 11.05 5.91 -1.59
CA ASP A 364 12.09 6.41 -0.70
C ASP A 364 13.26 7.05 -1.47
N ILE A 365 13.61 6.48 -2.63
CA ILE A 365 14.68 7.00 -3.48
C ILE A 365 14.35 8.40 -4.00
N THR A 366 13.07 8.66 -4.32
CA THR A 366 12.66 9.97 -4.85
C THR A 366 12.77 11.11 -3.83
N LYS A 367 12.75 10.81 -2.53
CA LYS A 367 12.64 11.82 -1.46
C LYS A 367 13.84 12.77 -1.43
N LEU A 368 15.07 12.25 -1.51
CA LEU A 368 16.28 13.07 -1.54
C LEU A 368 16.26 14.03 -2.74
N PHE A 369 15.96 13.52 -3.94
CA PHE A 369 15.92 14.33 -5.15
C PHE A 369 14.83 15.39 -5.08
N ASN A 370 13.64 15.04 -4.58
CA ASN A 370 12.56 15.99 -4.42
C ASN A 370 12.87 17.07 -3.39
N LYS A 371 13.66 16.77 -2.34
CA LYS A 371 14.18 17.78 -1.41
C LYS A 371 15.11 18.78 -2.11
N VAL A 372 16.06 18.30 -2.91
CA VAL A 372 16.96 19.14 -3.71
C VAL A 372 16.17 20.00 -4.71
N LEU A 373 15.27 19.38 -5.48
CA LEU A 373 14.45 20.06 -6.49
C LEU A 373 13.54 21.13 -5.88
N TYR A 374 13.02 20.87 -4.68
CA TYR A 374 12.19 21.83 -3.96
C TYR A 374 13.00 23.05 -3.51
N ASP A 375 14.20 22.85 -2.94
CA ASP A 375 15.10 23.95 -2.55
C ASP A 375 15.57 24.79 -3.74
N GLN A 376 15.76 24.16 -4.91
CA GLN A 376 16.09 24.84 -6.16
C GLN A 376 14.89 25.53 -6.82
N ALA A 377 13.68 25.42 -6.23
CA ALA A 377 12.42 25.87 -6.83
C ALA A 377 12.19 25.31 -8.25
N SER A 378 12.71 24.09 -8.52
CA SER A 378 12.51 23.41 -9.79
C SER A 378 11.01 23.12 -10.00
N PRO A 379 10.47 23.27 -11.21
CA PRO A 379 9.08 22.93 -11.50
C PRO A 379 8.85 21.41 -11.57
N TYR A 380 9.91 20.60 -11.59
CA TYR A 380 9.87 19.15 -11.71
C TYR A 380 9.90 18.45 -10.36
N ARG A 381 9.25 17.29 -10.26
CA ARG A 381 9.43 16.31 -9.18
C ARG A 381 9.75 14.95 -9.78
N VAL A 382 10.51 14.15 -9.06
CA VAL A 382 10.81 12.76 -9.40
C VAL A 382 9.70 11.89 -8.84
N TYR A 383 9.15 11.04 -9.70
CA TYR A 383 8.12 10.07 -9.40
C TYR A 383 8.68 8.67 -9.57
N SER A 384 8.31 7.75 -8.66
CA SER A 384 8.48 6.33 -8.90
C SER A 384 7.40 5.85 -9.84
N VAL A 385 7.77 4.95 -10.76
CA VAL A 385 6.84 4.26 -11.64
C VAL A 385 7.04 2.78 -11.39
N SER A 386 6.06 2.17 -10.73
CA SER A 386 6.02 0.74 -10.48
C SER A 386 5.16 0.03 -11.53
N ASN A 387 5.35 -1.27 -11.65
CA ASN A 387 4.50 -2.10 -12.49
C ASN A 387 3.15 -2.30 -11.78
N PHE A 388 2.10 -1.63 -12.24
CA PHE A 388 0.74 -1.75 -11.68
C PHE A 388 -0.03 -2.99 -12.18
N GLY A 389 0.64 -3.91 -12.90
CA GLY A 389 0.01 -5.10 -13.44
C GLY A 389 -0.22 -6.20 -12.38
N PRO A 390 -1.27 -7.03 -12.50
CA PRO A 390 -1.45 -8.19 -11.65
C PRO A 390 -0.24 -9.12 -11.83
N THR A 391 0.58 -9.26 -10.78
CA THR A 391 1.75 -10.14 -10.76
C THR A 391 1.30 -11.59 -10.59
N PHE A 392 0.65 -12.17 -11.60
CA PHE A 392 0.38 -13.60 -11.62
C PHE A 392 1.51 -14.33 -12.34
N GLY A 393 2.16 -15.25 -11.63
CA GLY A 393 3.28 -16.04 -12.13
C GLY A 393 4.59 -15.29 -12.02
N ASP A 394 5.19 -15.34 -10.83
CA ASP A 394 6.63 -15.50 -10.54
C ASP A 394 7.67 -14.81 -11.46
N SER A 395 7.35 -13.69 -12.12
CA SER A 395 8.36 -12.90 -12.79
C SER A 395 9.06 -12.04 -11.75
N THR A 396 9.89 -12.72 -10.96
CA THR A 396 11.07 -12.13 -10.32
C THR A 396 11.77 -11.11 -11.22
N GLU A 397 11.67 -11.27 -12.55
CA GLU A 397 12.14 -10.29 -13.54
C GLU A 397 11.55 -8.88 -13.37
N LEU A 398 10.23 -8.74 -13.18
CA LEU A 398 9.58 -7.43 -13.07
C LEU A 398 9.66 -6.86 -11.66
N ALA A 399 9.65 -7.73 -10.64
CA ALA A 399 9.90 -7.32 -9.26
C ALA A 399 11.28 -6.65 -9.09
N ASN A 400 12.19 -6.89 -10.03
CA ASN A 400 13.52 -6.29 -10.07
C ASN A 400 13.62 -5.03 -10.96
N GLN A 401 12.52 -4.49 -11.50
CA GLN A 401 12.56 -3.26 -12.29
C GLN A 401 12.11 -2.06 -11.45
N LEU A 402 12.94 -1.01 -11.41
CA LEU A 402 12.59 0.27 -10.81
C LEU A 402 12.47 1.35 -11.89
N GLY A 403 11.33 2.01 -11.93
CA GLY A 403 11.07 3.12 -12.83
C GLY A 403 11.14 4.47 -12.11
N PHE A 404 11.78 5.44 -12.73
CA PHE A 404 11.79 6.84 -12.29
C PHE A 404 11.45 7.77 -13.47
N ILE A 405 10.70 8.83 -13.19
CA ILE A 405 10.41 9.89 -14.17
C ILE A 405 10.34 11.26 -13.51
N ALA A 406 10.94 12.27 -14.14
CA ALA A 406 10.85 13.65 -13.68
C ALA A 406 9.76 14.42 -14.45
N LEU A 407 8.70 14.84 -13.76
CA LEU A 407 7.55 15.50 -14.35
C LEU A 407 7.25 16.84 -13.66
N THR A 408 6.76 17.81 -14.42
CA THR A 408 6.06 18.96 -13.82
C THR A 408 4.70 18.53 -13.28
N LYS A 409 4.09 19.33 -12.41
CA LYS A 409 2.73 19.03 -11.92
C LYS A 409 1.72 18.79 -13.06
N ALA A 410 1.72 19.65 -14.08
CA ALA A 410 0.79 19.50 -15.20
C ALA A 410 1.04 18.22 -16.01
N GLN A 411 2.30 17.79 -16.12
CA GLN A 411 2.64 16.52 -16.77
C GLN A 411 2.26 15.32 -15.89
N ALA A 412 2.46 15.39 -14.58
CA ALA A 412 2.06 14.34 -13.65
C ALA A 412 0.52 14.14 -13.65
N ASP A 413 -0.24 15.23 -13.66
CA ASP A 413 -1.71 15.21 -13.76
C ASP A 413 -2.19 14.51 -15.06
N ILE A 414 -1.42 14.61 -16.14
CA ILE A 414 -1.69 13.93 -17.42
C ILE A 414 -1.23 12.46 -17.38
N TYR A 415 -0.07 12.20 -16.78
CA TYR A 415 0.56 10.88 -16.77
C TYR A 415 -0.17 9.87 -15.89
N PHE A 416 -0.58 10.27 -14.68
CA PHE A 416 -1.19 9.34 -13.72
C PHE A 416 -2.72 9.20 -13.86
N ASP A 417 -3.35 10.07 -14.66
CA ASP A 417 -4.81 10.23 -14.84
C ASP A 417 -5.59 10.28 -13.49
N HIS A 418 -6.88 10.61 -13.52
CA HIS A 418 -7.69 11.05 -12.37
C HIS A 418 -8.02 9.95 -11.32
N GLY A 419 -7.27 8.86 -11.26
CA GLY A 419 -7.53 7.70 -10.39
C GLY A 419 -6.36 7.23 -9.54
N PHE A 420 -5.13 7.50 -9.96
CA PHE A 420 -3.97 7.35 -9.09
C PHE A 420 -3.63 8.75 -8.61
N GLU A 421 -4.03 9.09 -7.38
CA GLU A 421 -3.36 10.18 -6.69
C GLU A 421 -1.87 9.84 -6.79
N ALA A 422 -1.11 10.63 -7.55
CA ALA A 422 0.33 10.54 -7.51
C ALA A 422 0.65 10.72 -6.02
N ASN A 423 1.01 9.62 -5.35
CA ASN A 423 1.14 9.51 -3.89
C ASN A 423 2.39 10.28 -3.41
N HIS A 424 2.52 11.51 -3.85
CA HIS A 424 3.51 12.47 -3.44
C HIS A 424 2.78 13.57 -2.68
N SER A 425 2.79 13.42 -1.36
CA SER A 425 2.55 14.54 -0.47
C SER A 425 3.61 15.62 -0.80
N PRO A 426 3.21 16.79 -1.32
CA PRO A 426 4.17 17.81 -1.70
C PRO A 426 4.90 18.29 -0.44
N LEU A 427 6.21 18.53 -0.55
CA LEU A 427 6.96 19.20 0.51
C LEU A 427 6.30 20.53 0.84
N GLN A 428 6.18 20.81 2.14
CA GLN A 428 5.65 22.08 2.63
C GLN A 428 6.73 23.14 2.82
N PHE A 429 7.98 22.71 3.01
CA PHE A 429 9.07 23.59 3.41
C PHE A 429 10.34 23.31 2.60
N THR A 430 11.07 24.37 2.28
CA THR A 430 12.47 24.28 1.87
C THR A 430 13.32 23.97 3.10
N SER A 431 14.52 23.44 2.88
CA SER A 431 15.45 23.17 3.97
C SER A 431 15.84 24.45 4.73
N ASP A 432 16.01 25.59 4.05
CA ASP A 432 16.25 26.89 4.70
C ASP A 432 15.07 27.31 5.59
N ARG A 433 13.84 27.08 5.13
CA ARG A 433 12.65 27.40 5.93
C ARG A 433 12.55 26.48 7.15
N ILE A 434 12.95 25.22 7.03
CA ILE A 434 13.07 24.33 8.19
C ILE A 434 14.05 24.92 9.20
N ASP A 435 15.25 25.33 8.77
CA ASP A 435 16.25 25.93 9.67
C ASP A 435 15.69 27.16 10.41
N GLU A 436 14.97 28.06 9.71
CA GLU A 436 14.27 29.20 10.33
C GLU A 436 13.22 28.79 11.37
N ILE A 437 12.45 27.73 11.11
CA ILE A 437 11.43 27.21 12.03
C ILE A 437 12.09 26.63 13.28
N LEU A 438 13.21 25.94 13.15
CA LEU A 438 13.93 25.37 14.28
C LEU A 438 14.54 26.47 15.16
N ASP A 439 15.06 27.53 14.54
CA ASP A 439 15.52 28.71 15.28
C ASP A 439 14.36 29.44 15.98
N LEU A 440 13.18 29.46 15.36
CA LEU A 440 11.97 29.99 15.99
C LEU A 440 11.56 29.17 17.22
N PHE A 441 11.64 27.83 17.15
CA PHE A 441 11.32 26.96 18.28
C PHE A 441 12.19 27.26 19.50
N GLU A 442 13.48 27.52 19.30
CA GLU A 442 14.37 27.97 20.38
C GLU A 442 14.02 29.37 20.88
N GLN A 443 13.71 30.32 19.99
CA GLN A 443 13.38 31.71 20.37
C GLN A 443 12.10 31.84 21.21
N ILE A 444 11.15 30.91 21.06
CA ILE A 444 9.90 30.91 21.83
C ILE A 444 9.94 29.95 23.03
N ASP A 445 11.13 29.49 23.41
CA ASP A 445 11.36 28.57 24.52
C ASP A 445 10.57 27.25 24.36
N LEU A 446 10.32 26.81 23.11
CA LEU A 446 9.58 25.58 22.84
C LEU A 446 10.43 24.34 23.19
N LEU A 447 11.76 24.46 23.22
CA LEU A 447 12.67 23.33 23.41
C LEU A 447 13.45 23.39 24.73
N ASP A 448 13.13 24.32 25.64
CA ASP A 448 13.88 24.59 26.87
C ASP A 448 13.98 23.40 27.84
N HIS A 449 13.08 22.41 27.74
CA HIS A 449 13.13 21.18 28.53
C HIS A 449 14.13 20.15 27.99
N LEU A 450 14.60 20.33 26.75
CA LEU A 450 15.55 19.43 26.10
C LEU A 450 16.98 19.88 26.35
N SER A 451 17.86 18.89 26.49
CA SER A 451 19.31 19.14 26.50
C SER A 451 19.81 19.52 25.11
N PRO A 452 20.95 20.23 25.01
CA PRO A 452 21.56 20.55 23.72
C PRO A 452 21.79 19.32 22.82
N ASP A 453 22.19 18.19 23.40
CA ASP A 453 22.42 16.94 22.66
C ASP A 453 21.12 16.37 22.08
N GLN A 454 19.99 16.50 22.80
CA GLN A 454 18.68 16.10 22.30
C GLN A 454 18.21 17.00 21.15
N ILE A 455 18.41 18.31 21.28
CA ILE A 455 18.08 19.27 20.22
C ILE A 455 18.90 18.96 18.96
N GLU A 456 20.21 18.75 19.10
CA GLU A 456 21.08 18.42 17.97
C GLU A 456 20.69 17.08 17.32
N ALA A 457 20.39 16.05 18.12
CA ALA A 457 19.92 14.76 17.60
C ALA A 457 18.60 14.90 16.82
N SER A 458 17.65 15.69 17.33
CA SER A 458 16.39 15.97 16.64
C SER A 458 16.60 16.80 15.37
N ARG A 459 17.49 17.80 15.38
CA ARG A 459 17.86 18.57 14.19
C ARG A 459 18.44 17.65 13.11
N LYS A 460 19.33 16.72 13.48
CA LYS A 460 19.86 15.69 12.58
C LYS A 460 18.74 14.81 12.01
N LEU A 461 17.81 14.33 12.84
CA LEU A 461 16.67 13.52 12.39
C LEU A 461 15.80 14.28 11.37
N ILE A 462 15.51 15.56 11.61
CA ILE A 462 14.76 16.41 10.68
C ILE A 462 15.54 16.61 9.36
N ALA A 463 16.85 16.85 9.45
CA ALA A 463 17.70 16.99 8.27
C ALA A 463 17.73 15.71 7.41
N GLU A 464 17.62 14.55 8.02
CA GLU A 464 17.51 13.24 7.37
C GLU A 464 16.09 12.88 6.92
N SER A 465 15.07 13.61 7.35
CA SER A 465 13.67 13.30 7.05
C SER A 465 13.15 14.04 5.82
N TYR A 466 12.12 13.45 5.19
CA TYR A 466 11.34 14.07 4.12
C TYR A 466 10.04 14.63 4.69
N ILE A 467 10.09 15.91 5.10
CA ILE A 467 9.00 16.56 5.85
C ILE A 467 7.87 16.99 4.91
N THR A 468 6.78 16.22 4.91
CA THR A 468 5.57 16.48 4.11
C THR A 468 4.44 17.10 4.93
N GLN A 469 4.52 17.03 6.25
CA GLN A 469 3.51 17.56 7.17
C GLN A 469 4.15 18.39 8.27
N ARG A 470 3.40 19.37 8.79
CA ARG A 470 3.92 20.31 9.79
C ARG A 470 4.23 19.65 11.12
N TYR A 471 3.41 18.68 11.51
CA TYR A 471 3.56 17.99 12.79
C TYR A 471 4.86 17.17 12.87
N GLU A 472 5.40 16.74 11.72
CA GLU A 472 6.64 15.96 11.64
C GLU A 472 7.85 16.75 12.16
N LEU A 473 7.81 18.10 12.06
CA LEU A 473 8.82 18.96 12.69
C LEU A 473 8.78 18.89 14.21
N PHE A 474 7.59 18.74 14.79
CA PHE A 474 7.41 18.65 16.24
C PHE A 474 7.69 17.24 16.75
N SER A 475 7.31 16.20 16.01
CA SER A 475 7.46 14.80 16.43
C SER A 475 8.91 14.33 16.47
N ALA A 476 9.81 15.01 15.76
CA ALA A 476 11.25 14.76 15.87
C ALA A 476 11.83 15.14 17.24
N PHE A 477 11.14 16.00 18.01
CA PHE A 477 11.57 16.41 19.33
C PHE A 477 10.82 15.65 20.42
N LYS A 478 11.58 15.07 21.35
CA LYS A 478 11.03 14.33 22.48
C LYS A 478 10.14 15.25 23.34
N ASP A 479 8.99 14.74 23.75
CA ASP A 479 8.07 15.41 24.67
C ASP A 479 7.64 16.83 24.19
N VAL A 480 7.54 17.03 22.87
CA VAL A 480 7.00 18.28 22.29
C VAL A 480 5.55 18.11 21.84
N ILE A 481 5.28 17.05 21.07
CA ILE A 481 3.93 16.69 20.61
C ILE A 481 3.58 15.28 21.07
N LEU A 482 2.34 15.11 21.52
CA LEU A 482 1.74 13.79 21.74
C LEU A 482 1.00 13.40 20.47
N LEU A 483 1.46 12.34 19.82
CA LEU A 483 0.75 11.63 18.75
C LEU A 483 0.23 10.31 19.33
N PHE A 484 -1.00 9.93 19.00
CA PHE A 484 -1.55 8.65 19.41
C PHE A 484 -2.50 8.09 18.35
N GLU A 485 -2.70 6.79 18.42
CA GLU A 485 -3.70 6.06 17.63
C GLU A 485 -4.94 5.81 18.50
N TRP A 486 -6.11 5.87 17.89
CA TRP A 486 -7.37 5.61 18.58
C TRP A 486 -7.52 4.14 19.00
N GLU A 487 -6.91 3.24 18.23
CA GLU A 487 -6.81 1.81 18.54
C GLU A 487 -5.64 1.60 19.53
N SER A 488 -5.96 1.30 20.78
CA SER A 488 -4.95 1.10 21.81
C SER A 488 -4.31 -0.28 21.67
N GLY A 489 -3.05 -0.32 21.22
CA GLY A 489 -2.24 -1.54 21.28
C GLY A 489 -1.94 -2.03 22.71
N ASN A 490 -2.19 -1.19 23.73
CA ASN A 490 -2.06 -1.55 25.15
C ASN A 490 -3.45 -1.65 25.80
N VAL A 491 -3.97 -2.87 25.86
CA VAL A 491 -5.29 -3.15 26.45
C VAL A 491 -5.30 -3.10 27.97
N ASP A 492 -4.17 -3.32 28.64
CA ASP A 492 -4.14 -3.39 30.12
C ASP A 492 -4.21 -2.00 30.76
N THR A 493 -3.59 -1.01 30.12
CA THR A 493 -3.45 0.35 30.69
C THR A 493 -3.65 1.47 29.65
N PRO A 494 -4.76 1.45 28.86
CA PRO A 494 -4.95 2.36 27.72
C PRO A 494 -4.79 3.85 28.05
N TYR A 495 -5.23 4.30 29.23
CA TYR A 495 -5.24 5.73 29.59
C TYR A 495 -4.07 6.18 30.47
N GLN A 496 -3.40 5.25 31.16
CA GLN A 496 -2.30 5.59 32.06
C GLN A 496 -1.11 6.15 31.27
N SER A 497 -0.66 5.42 30.25
CA SER A 497 0.48 5.83 29.41
C SER A 497 0.18 7.16 28.70
N LEU A 498 -1.07 7.38 28.27
CA LEU A 498 -1.48 8.65 27.68
C LEU A 498 -1.44 9.81 28.70
N THR A 499 -1.88 9.58 29.94
CA THR A 499 -1.80 10.58 31.02
C THR A 499 -0.35 10.94 31.32
N GLU A 500 0.56 9.95 31.31
CA GLU A 500 2.00 10.15 31.47
C GLU A 500 2.59 10.93 30.28
N ASN A 501 2.14 10.67 29.05
CA ASN A 501 2.57 11.42 27.88
C ASN A 501 2.07 12.87 27.90
N PHE A 502 0.83 13.13 28.34
CA PHE A 502 0.34 14.50 28.60
C PHE A 502 1.19 15.23 29.63
N ALA A 503 1.60 14.53 30.69
CA ALA A 503 2.50 15.08 31.69
C ALA A 503 3.86 15.45 31.08
N ALA A 504 4.43 14.55 30.27
CA ALA A 504 5.70 14.77 29.59
C ALA A 504 5.67 16.01 28.68
N ILE A 505 4.70 16.11 27.77
CA ILE A 505 4.61 17.24 26.83
C ILE A 505 4.32 18.59 27.52
N SER A 506 3.76 18.57 28.74
CA SER A 506 3.52 19.77 29.55
C SER A 506 4.77 20.33 30.24
N ARG A 507 5.89 19.59 30.21
CA ARG A 507 7.18 20.01 30.77
C ARG A 507 7.09 20.34 32.26
N GLY A 508 6.34 19.50 32.97
CA GLY A 508 6.14 19.59 34.42
C GLY A 508 5.01 20.52 34.86
N GLN A 509 4.33 21.23 33.96
CA GLN A 509 3.17 22.05 34.32
C GLN A 509 1.96 21.18 34.70
N PHE A 510 1.76 20.06 34.00
CA PHE A 510 0.81 19.00 34.34
C PHE A 510 1.62 17.82 34.92
N SER A 511 1.68 17.72 36.25
CA SER A 511 2.46 16.69 36.95
C SER A 511 1.55 15.80 37.81
N PRO A 512 0.69 14.97 37.19
CA PRO A 512 -0.17 14.05 37.93
C PRO A 512 0.65 13.00 38.68
N THR A 513 0.13 12.56 39.82
CA THR A 513 0.68 11.50 40.67
C THR A 513 -0.40 10.49 40.98
N GLU A 514 -0.03 9.29 41.45
CA GLU A 514 -0.99 8.22 41.76
C GLU A 514 -1.93 7.92 40.57
N ILE A 515 -1.35 7.89 39.36
CA ILE A 515 -2.08 7.59 38.12
C ILE A 515 -2.52 6.13 38.19
N SER A 516 -3.83 5.91 38.05
CA SER A 516 -4.42 4.57 38.06
C SER A 516 -5.42 4.47 36.93
N ASN A 517 -5.38 3.34 36.21
CA ASN A 517 -6.43 2.94 35.30
C ASN A 517 -7.27 1.85 35.97
N GLU A 518 -8.57 2.08 36.08
CA GLU A 518 -9.53 1.10 36.61
C GLU A 518 -10.16 0.36 35.43
N PHE A 519 -9.33 -0.36 34.67
CA PHE A 519 -9.76 -1.07 33.46
C PHE A 519 -10.30 -2.47 33.77
N ASP A 520 -11.45 -2.80 33.18
CA ASP A 520 -12.06 -4.12 33.22
C ASP A 520 -12.47 -4.56 31.81
N TRP A 521 -11.72 -5.54 31.28
CA TRP A 521 -11.94 -6.11 29.95
C TRP A 521 -13.29 -6.82 29.82
N GLU A 522 -13.78 -7.49 30.87
CA GLU A 522 -15.03 -8.26 30.79
C GLU A 522 -16.24 -7.33 30.66
N SER A 523 -16.22 -6.22 31.39
CA SER A 523 -17.29 -5.23 31.33
C SER A 523 -17.07 -4.16 30.26
N GLN A 524 -15.88 -4.11 29.64
CA GLN A 524 -15.51 -3.08 28.65
C GLN A 524 -15.64 -1.67 29.26
N THR A 525 -15.23 -1.54 30.52
CA THR A 525 -15.26 -0.27 31.26
C THR A 525 -13.86 0.14 31.69
N ALA A 526 -13.64 1.44 31.76
CA ALA A 526 -12.41 2.02 32.27
C ALA A 526 -12.73 3.20 33.19
N ALA A 527 -11.77 3.59 34.01
CA ALA A 527 -11.76 4.91 34.61
C ALA A 527 -10.33 5.40 34.74
N GLN A 528 -10.14 6.71 34.58
CA GLN A 528 -8.86 7.35 34.82
C GLN A 528 -8.92 8.13 36.12
N THR A 529 -7.99 7.81 37.03
CA THR A 529 -7.81 8.50 38.31
C THR A 529 -6.38 9.01 38.44
N PHE A 530 -6.19 10.21 38.98
CA PHE A 530 -4.88 10.75 39.37
C PHE A 530 -5.02 11.90 40.39
N ILE A 531 -3.91 12.28 41.03
CA ILE A 531 -3.80 13.45 41.91
C ILE A 531 -2.96 14.53 41.24
N LEU A 532 -3.51 15.74 41.12
CA LEU A 532 -2.80 16.94 40.64
C LEU A 532 -2.95 18.06 41.67
N ASN A 533 -1.84 18.68 42.08
CA ASN A 533 -1.81 19.73 43.11
C ASN A 533 -2.52 19.35 44.44
N GLY A 534 -2.57 18.05 44.78
CA GLY A 534 -3.24 17.53 45.98
C GLY A 534 -4.75 17.32 45.82
N THR A 535 -5.34 17.66 44.67
CA THR A 535 -6.72 17.33 44.31
C THR A 535 -6.76 16.02 43.55
N GLN A 536 -7.63 15.10 43.96
CA GLN A 536 -7.90 13.87 43.22
C GLN A 536 -8.94 14.11 42.13
N TYR A 537 -8.62 13.69 40.91
CA TYR A 537 -9.50 13.71 39.75
C TYR A 537 -9.83 12.29 39.33
N HIS A 538 -11.05 12.08 38.86
CA HIS A 538 -11.57 10.79 38.43
C HIS A 538 -12.60 11.00 37.31
N THR A 539 -12.50 10.24 36.23
CA THR A 539 -13.56 10.12 35.22
C THR A 539 -13.80 8.66 34.84
N PRO A 540 -15.06 8.20 34.79
CA PRO A 540 -15.38 6.96 34.08
C PRO A 540 -15.18 7.17 32.58
N LEU A 541 -14.80 6.10 31.88
CA LEU A 541 -14.55 6.07 30.44
C LEU A 541 -15.18 4.81 29.86
N GLU A 542 -15.67 4.93 28.63
CA GLU A 542 -16.08 3.79 27.84
C GLU A 542 -14.83 3.16 27.18
N PHE A 543 -14.89 1.88 26.85
CA PHE A 543 -13.85 1.22 26.06
C PHE A 543 -14.55 0.24 25.12
N ASN A 544 -14.42 0.42 23.82
CA ASN A 544 -15.18 -0.39 22.84
C ASN A 544 -14.21 -1.24 22.02
N GLY A 545 -13.89 -2.43 22.52
CA GLY A 545 -12.90 -3.32 21.93
C GLY A 545 -11.50 -2.84 22.27
N ASP A 546 -10.95 -2.00 21.41
CA ASP A 546 -9.61 -1.40 21.46
C ASP A 546 -9.65 0.13 21.29
N TRP A 547 -10.83 0.72 21.06
CA TRP A 547 -10.98 2.16 20.83
C TRP A 547 -10.96 2.97 22.13
N LEU A 548 -10.09 3.98 22.19
CA LEU A 548 -10.04 4.98 23.25
C LEU A 548 -11.30 5.87 23.27
N ASP A 549 -11.78 6.24 24.46
CA ASP A 549 -12.90 7.15 24.64
C ASP A 549 -12.47 8.63 24.48
N PRO A 550 -13.05 9.38 23.53
CA PRO A 550 -12.77 10.81 23.34
C PRO A 550 -12.96 11.67 24.60
N ASN A 551 -13.80 11.23 25.54
CA ASN A 551 -14.02 11.92 26.81
C ASN A 551 -12.75 12.01 27.67
N PHE A 552 -11.80 11.08 27.51
CA PHE A 552 -10.52 11.11 28.19
C PHE A 552 -9.76 12.42 27.90
N PHE A 553 -9.69 12.82 26.63
CA PHE A 553 -8.95 14.01 26.22
C PHE A 553 -9.62 15.30 26.73
N SER A 554 -10.95 15.36 26.63
CA SER A 554 -11.73 16.46 27.19
C SER A 554 -11.55 16.58 28.70
N PHE A 555 -11.47 15.43 29.40
CA PHE A 555 -11.19 15.39 30.83
C PHE A 555 -9.80 15.96 31.16
N ILE A 556 -8.74 15.46 30.51
CA ILE A 556 -7.36 15.97 30.74
C ILE A 556 -7.28 17.48 30.48
N GLN A 557 -7.84 17.96 29.37
CA GLN A 557 -7.88 19.40 29.06
C GLN A 557 -8.61 20.21 30.15
N SER A 558 -9.79 19.75 30.59
CA SER A 558 -10.57 20.46 31.61
C SER A 558 -9.84 20.57 32.96
N VAL A 559 -9.12 19.52 33.35
CA VAL A 559 -8.31 19.52 34.57
C VAL A 559 -7.12 20.45 34.44
N ALA A 560 -6.43 20.42 33.29
CA ALA A 560 -5.32 21.30 33.01
C ALA A 560 -5.75 22.79 33.01
N ASP A 561 -6.87 23.13 32.35
CA ASP A 561 -7.42 24.49 32.31
C ASP A 561 -7.80 25.02 33.69
N GLN A 562 -8.17 24.14 34.62
CA GLN A 562 -8.48 24.51 35.99
C GLN A 562 -7.22 24.77 36.83
N GLU A 563 -6.19 23.93 36.68
CA GLU A 563 -5.06 23.87 37.61
C GLU A 563 -3.79 24.58 37.11
N ILE A 564 -3.69 24.83 35.80
CA ILE A 564 -2.49 25.36 35.16
C ILE A 564 -2.78 26.74 34.56
N SER A 565 -1.99 27.74 34.94
CA SER A 565 -2.19 29.14 34.50
C SER A 565 -1.21 29.63 33.43
N THR A 566 -0.18 28.84 33.15
CA THR A 566 0.96 29.22 32.29
C THR A 566 0.79 28.77 30.83
N GLY A 567 -0.06 27.77 30.58
CA GLY A 567 -0.29 27.21 29.25
C GLY A 567 -1.48 26.25 29.23
N GLN A 568 -1.80 25.74 28.05
CA GLN A 568 -2.95 24.85 27.82
C GLN A 568 -2.59 23.77 26.80
N PHE A 569 -3.34 22.66 26.84
CA PHE A 569 -3.26 21.61 25.81
C PHE A 569 -4.14 21.96 24.61
N TYR A 570 -3.53 22.03 23.44
CA TYR A 570 -4.19 22.30 22.17
C TYR A 570 -4.16 21.04 21.29
N ALA A 571 -5.35 20.61 20.86
CA ALA A 571 -5.47 19.59 19.82
C ALA A 571 -5.06 20.19 18.47
N VAL A 572 -4.15 19.52 17.77
CA VAL A 572 -3.64 19.91 16.46
C VAL A 572 -4.02 18.88 15.41
N ASP A 573 -4.33 19.38 14.23
CA ASP A 573 -4.64 18.59 13.04
C ASP A 573 -3.33 18.04 12.47
N VAL A 574 -3.15 16.72 12.57
CA VAL A 574 -1.96 16.00 12.08
C VAL A 574 -2.29 15.04 10.94
N GLY A 575 -3.47 15.17 10.33
CA GLY A 575 -3.91 14.33 9.20
C GLY A 575 -5.02 13.34 9.57
N TYR A 576 -5.26 12.37 8.68
CA TYR A 576 -6.56 11.71 8.56
C TYR A 576 -6.98 10.81 9.75
N ASP A 577 -6.06 10.25 10.54
CA ASP A 577 -6.45 9.23 11.55
C ASP A 577 -5.73 9.33 12.91
N ALA A 578 -4.68 10.15 13.02
CA ALA A 578 -4.01 10.41 14.30
C ALA A 578 -4.39 11.83 14.77
N PRO A 579 -4.92 12.02 15.98
CA PRO A 579 -4.95 13.32 16.63
C PRO A 579 -3.58 13.63 17.29
N GLY A 580 -3.21 14.92 17.31
CA GLY A 580 -2.02 15.39 18.01
C GLY A 580 -2.36 16.37 19.12
N TYR A 581 -1.56 16.42 20.19
CA TYR A 581 -1.67 17.43 21.26
C TYR A 581 -0.34 18.13 21.52
N LEU A 582 -0.39 19.45 21.65
CA LEU A 582 0.73 20.30 22.10
C LEU A 582 0.34 21.00 23.41
N PHE A 583 1.28 21.16 24.34
CA PHE A 583 1.12 22.08 25.46
C PHE A 583 1.82 23.40 25.14
N LEU A 584 1.08 24.50 25.04
CA LEU A 584 1.61 25.80 24.61
C LEU A 584 1.23 26.91 25.58
N THR A 585 2.14 27.86 25.76
CA THR A 585 1.79 29.17 26.35
C THR A 585 1.01 30.01 25.34
N PRO A 586 0.28 31.06 25.78
CA PRO A 586 -0.42 31.96 24.86
C PRO A 586 0.50 32.60 23.81
N VAL A 587 1.74 32.92 24.18
CA VAL A 587 2.74 33.52 23.28
C VAL A 587 3.19 32.51 22.22
N GLN A 588 3.52 31.28 22.64
CA GLN A 588 3.89 30.21 21.71
C GLN A 588 2.76 29.91 20.73
N LEU A 589 1.52 29.82 21.21
CA LEU A 589 0.35 29.60 20.36
C LEU A 589 0.19 30.69 19.30
N GLU A 590 0.30 31.96 19.71
CA GLU A 590 0.17 33.10 18.79
C GLU A 590 1.23 33.05 17.69
N VAL A 591 2.49 32.83 18.08
CA VAL A 591 3.62 32.76 17.14
C VAL A 591 3.45 31.59 16.16
N LEU A 592 3.23 30.37 16.65
CA LEU A 592 3.08 29.18 15.80
C LEU A 592 1.89 29.31 14.82
N ARG A 593 0.80 29.95 15.24
CA ARG A 593 -0.34 30.23 14.33
C ARG A 593 -0.01 31.30 13.30
N SER A 594 0.71 32.36 13.69
CA SER A 594 1.10 33.42 12.76
C SER A 594 2.04 32.94 11.66
N GLU A 595 2.88 31.95 11.98
CA GLU A 595 3.79 31.29 11.04
C GLU A 595 3.15 30.11 10.30
N ASN A 596 1.85 29.86 10.54
CA ASN A 596 1.09 28.77 9.95
C ASN A 596 1.73 27.38 10.19
N LEU A 597 2.35 27.18 11.35
CA LEU A 597 3.02 25.92 11.71
C LEU A 597 2.08 24.91 12.38
N ILE A 598 0.94 25.38 12.89
CA ILE A 598 -0.09 24.53 13.49
C ILE A 598 -1.47 24.88 12.96
N GLN A 599 -2.33 23.87 12.87
CA GLN A 599 -3.76 24.01 12.61
C GLN A 599 -4.50 23.36 13.77
N LEU A 600 -5.34 24.14 14.47
CA LEU A 600 -6.13 23.62 15.58
C LEU A 600 -7.35 22.88 15.04
N THR A 601 -7.71 21.77 15.67
CA THR A 601 -8.94 21.05 15.32
C THR A 601 -10.17 21.88 15.72
N THR A 602 -11.16 21.99 14.82
CA THR A 602 -12.41 22.73 15.10
C THR A 602 -13.48 21.88 15.77
N SER A 603 -13.24 20.58 15.93
CA SER A 603 -14.16 19.63 16.51
C SER A 603 -13.48 18.83 17.61
N ASN A 604 -14.07 18.84 18.81
CA ASN A 604 -13.84 17.81 19.82
C ASN A 604 -14.54 16.53 19.35
N ARG A 605 -14.03 15.90 18.29
CA ARG A 605 -14.52 14.61 17.82
C ARG A 605 -14.02 13.51 18.74
#